data_AF-A0A920R5B6-F1
#
_entry.id   AF-A0A920R5B6-F1
#
_cell.length_a   1.000
_cell.length_b   1.000
_cell.length_c   1.000
_cell.angle_alpha   90.00
_cell.angle_beta   90.00
_cell.angle_gamma   90.00
#
_symmetry.space_group_name_H-M   'P 1'
#
loop_
_entity.id
_entity.type
_entity.pdbx_description
1 polymer ?
#
loop_
_entity_poly.entity_id
_entity_poly.type
_entity_poly.pdbx_seq_one_letter_code
_entity_poly.pdbx_strand_id
1 'polypeptide(L)'
;MAEGNFECLMFGHGGSVRDPYFTMKLYQSASVNIPGGHQVNFYHWENERWDELTDEVAKTHPDDIDKMQELWHEAMEIWIVELPDVPVLEFYHRIVMSEKRWTNWPLGGQTDGYVNEASWHLTWGMVLHALTAK
;
A
#
# COMPACT_ATOMS: atom_id res chain seq x y z
N MET A 1 9.41 -8.27 12.91
CA MET A 1 8.77 -7.88 11.65
C MET A 1 9.66 -6.93 10.86
N ALA A 2 9.83 -5.67 11.27
CA ALA A 2 10.65 -4.71 10.50
C ALA A 2 12.11 -5.15 10.33
N GLU A 3 12.63 -6.00 11.22
CA GLU A 3 13.98 -6.58 11.11
C GLU A 3 14.04 -7.89 10.29
N GLY A 4 12.92 -8.36 9.72
CA GLY A 4 12.87 -9.64 8.99
C GLY A 4 13.03 -10.91 9.84
N ASN A 5 13.18 -10.79 11.17
CA ASN A 5 13.35 -11.93 12.07
C ASN A 5 12.00 -12.64 12.36
N PHE A 6 11.50 -13.41 11.39
CA PHE A 6 10.33 -14.27 11.51
C PHE A 6 10.43 -15.46 10.56
N GLU A 7 9.77 -16.58 10.91
CA GLU A 7 9.63 -17.75 10.02
C GLU A 7 8.40 -17.60 9.11
N CYS A 8 7.27 -17.22 9.70
CA CYS A 8 6.03 -16.89 9.00
C CYS A 8 5.36 -15.74 9.75
N LEU A 9 4.74 -14.83 9.00
CA LEU A 9 4.07 -13.68 9.55
C LEU A 9 2.80 -13.39 8.74
N MET A 10 1.64 -13.41 9.40
CA MET A 10 0.43 -12.85 8.82
C MET A 10 0.38 -11.36 9.17
N PHE A 11 0.58 -10.50 8.18
CA PHE A 11 0.54 -9.06 8.36
C PHE A 11 -0.03 -8.35 7.14
N GLY A 12 -0.52 -7.13 7.33
CA GLY A 12 -1.03 -6.30 6.24
C GLY A 12 -0.02 -5.24 5.84
N HIS A 13 0.08 -4.95 4.55
CA HIS A 13 0.86 -3.85 4.01
C HIS A 13 -0.03 -2.89 3.23
N GLY A 14 0.28 -1.60 3.32
CA GLY A 14 -0.43 -0.53 2.63
C GLY A 14 0.16 -0.33 1.23
N GLY A 15 -0.43 -0.99 0.24
CA GLY A 15 -0.10 -0.80 -1.18
C GLY A 15 -0.73 0.46 -1.78
N SER A 16 -0.71 0.54 -3.11
CA SER A 16 -1.43 1.58 -3.86
C SER A 16 -2.84 1.12 -4.21
N VAL A 17 -3.78 2.06 -4.28
CA VAL A 17 -5.16 1.84 -4.77
C VAL A 17 -5.42 2.50 -6.13
N ARG A 18 -4.43 3.22 -6.67
CA ARG A 18 -4.54 3.97 -7.94
C ARG A 18 -3.80 3.27 -9.08
N ASP A 19 -2.63 2.73 -8.79
CA ASP A 19 -1.65 2.18 -9.73
C ASP A 19 -0.87 1.05 -9.02
N PRO A 20 0.00 0.27 -9.68
CA PRO A 20 0.73 -0.79 -8.99
C PRO A 20 1.97 -0.29 -8.21
N TYR A 21 2.37 0.97 -8.35
CA TYR A 21 3.71 1.43 -7.95
C TYR A 21 4.02 1.20 -6.46
N PHE A 22 3.18 1.70 -5.55
CA PHE A 22 3.48 1.53 -4.11
C PHE A 22 3.34 0.09 -3.65
N THR A 23 2.54 -0.74 -4.33
CA THR A 23 2.47 -2.17 -4.06
C THR A 23 3.76 -2.86 -4.50
N MET A 24 4.28 -2.53 -5.68
CA MET A 24 5.55 -3.08 -6.18
C MET A 24 6.75 -2.67 -5.32
N LYS A 25 6.75 -1.42 -4.85
CA LYS A 25 7.80 -0.86 -3.99
C LYS A 25 7.98 -1.62 -2.67
N LEU A 26 6.94 -2.30 -2.18
CA LEU A 26 7.02 -3.17 -1.00
C LEU A 26 8.05 -4.29 -1.16
N TYR A 27 8.41 -4.64 -2.39
CA TYR A 27 9.28 -5.75 -2.72
C TYR A 27 10.57 -5.31 -3.42
N GLN A 28 10.87 -4.01 -3.47
CA GLN A 28 12.14 -3.52 -4.05
C GLN A 28 13.32 -3.79 -3.12
N SER A 29 14.43 -4.28 -3.70
CA SER A 29 15.65 -4.68 -2.98
C SER A 29 16.31 -3.50 -2.25
N ALA A 30 16.12 -2.27 -2.75
CA ALA A 30 16.62 -1.04 -2.12
C ALA A 30 16.12 -0.84 -0.67
N SER A 31 15.05 -1.54 -0.26
CA SER A 31 14.48 -1.45 1.07
C SER A 31 14.89 -2.56 2.05
N VAL A 32 15.67 -3.55 1.59
CA VAL A 32 16.09 -4.75 2.38
C VAL A 32 17.09 -4.43 3.49
N ASN A 33 17.88 -3.37 3.34
CA ASN A 33 19.04 -3.11 4.19
C ASN A 33 19.02 -1.74 4.87
N ILE A 34 17.84 -1.20 5.22
CA ILE A 34 17.76 0.10 5.91
C ILE A 34 18.02 -0.11 7.42
N PRO A 35 19.22 0.17 7.95
CA PRO A 35 19.54 -0.14 9.35
C PRO A 35 18.80 0.83 10.27
N GLY A 36 18.02 0.30 11.21
CA GLY A 36 17.19 1.11 12.12
C GLY A 36 15.98 1.78 11.45
N GLY A 37 15.72 1.50 10.17
CA GLY A 37 14.56 2.02 9.44
C GLY A 37 13.36 1.09 9.51
N HIS A 38 12.17 1.63 9.23
CA HIS A 38 11.00 0.80 8.98
C HIS A 38 11.16 0.16 7.61
N GLN A 39 11.54 -1.13 7.56
CA GLN A 39 11.56 -1.85 6.31
C GLN A 39 10.15 -1.98 5.75
N VAL A 40 10.03 -1.84 4.43
CA VAL A 40 8.79 -2.08 3.70
C VAL A 40 8.78 -3.49 3.11
N ASN A 41 9.96 -4.00 2.74
CA ASN A 41 10.20 -5.38 2.33
C ASN A 41 10.56 -6.27 3.53
N PHE A 42 9.54 -6.68 4.28
CA PHE A 42 9.73 -7.52 5.47
C PHE A 42 10.39 -8.88 5.19
N TYR A 43 10.32 -9.35 3.93
CA TYR A 43 10.73 -10.68 3.52
C TYR A 43 12.19 -10.75 3.07
N HIS A 44 12.87 -9.60 2.98
CA HIS A 44 14.21 -9.47 2.41
C HIS A 44 14.33 -10.14 1.02
N TRP A 45 13.23 -10.14 0.26
CA TRP A 45 13.21 -10.69 -1.09
C TRP A 45 13.88 -9.73 -2.06
N GLU A 46 14.69 -10.25 -2.97
CA GLU A 46 15.45 -9.47 -3.93
C GLU A 46 15.31 -10.09 -5.31
N ASN A 47 15.03 -9.27 -6.31
CA ASN A 47 14.99 -9.69 -7.71
C ASN A 47 15.31 -8.49 -8.62
N GLU A 48 16.42 -8.58 -9.36
CA GLU A 48 16.90 -7.46 -10.19
C GLU A 48 15.89 -7.05 -11.27
N ARG A 49 15.20 -8.01 -11.90
CA ARG A 49 14.19 -7.71 -12.93
C ARG A 49 12.95 -7.04 -12.32
N TRP A 50 12.54 -7.47 -11.14
CA TRP A 50 11.48 -6.79 -10.40
C TRP A 50 11.83 -5.33 -10.07
N ASP A 51 13.07 -5.09 -9.63
CA ASP A 51 13.54 -3.74 -9.32
C ASP A 51 13.47 -2.84 -10.56
N GLU A 52 13.97 -3.34 -11.71
CA GLU A 52 13.89 -2.63 -12.99
C GLU A 52 12.44 -2.31 -13.39
N LEU A 53 11.54 -3.30 -13.32
CA LEU A 53 10.13 -3.12 -13.67
C LEU A 53 9.44 -2.11 -12.75
N THR A 54 9.76 -2.16 -11.46
CA THR A 54 9.22 -1.19 -10.50
C THR A 54 9.70 0.23 -10.80
N ASP A 55 10.96 0.39 -11.21
CA ASP A 55 11.51 1.69 -11.63
C ASP A 55 10.89 2.20 -12.93
N GLU A 56 10.55 1.33 -13.88
CA GLU A 56 9.82 1.71 -15.09
C GLU A 56 8.37 2.11 -14.78
N VAL A 57 7.71 1.39 -13.87
CA VAL A 57 6.39 1.80 -13.36
C VAL A 57 6.46 3.18 -12.70
N ALA A 58 7.52 3.47 -11.93
CA ALA A 58 7.72 4.77 -11.31
C ALA A 58 7.85 5.94 -12.31
N LYS A 59 8.34 5.66 -13.52
CA LYS A 59 8.52 6.64 -14.61
C LYS A 59 7.27 6.78 -15.49
N THR A 60 6.36 5.82 -15.43
CA THR A 60 5.15 5.77 -16.25
C THR A 60 4.05 6.64 -15.61
N HIS A 61 3.30 7.40 -16.42
CA HIS A 61 2.19 8.17 -15.88
C HIS A 61 1.07 7.21 -15.44
N PRO A 62 0.43 7.39 -14.26
CA PRO A 62 -0.60 6.47 -13.78
C PRO A 62 -1.81 6.35 -14.72
N ASP A 63 -2.07 7.38 -15.53
CA ASP A 63 -3.16 7.34 -16.53
C ASP A 63 -2.77 6.64 -17.85
N ASP A 64 -1.50 6.25 -18.03
CA ASP A 64 -1.06 5.40 -19.16
C ASP A 64 -1.38 3.93 -18.87
N ILE A 65 -2.66 3.62 -18.73
CA ILE A 65 -3.18 2.35 -18.20
C ILE A 65 -2.62 1.14 -18.94
N ASP A 66 -2.57 1.19 -20.28
CA ASP A 66 -2.07 0.06 -21.09
C ASP A 66 -0.61 -0.27 -20.76
N LYS A 67 0.23 0.76 -20.61
CA LYS A 67 1.65 0.56 -20.27
C LYS A 67 1.82 0.09 -18.83
N MET A 68 1.03 0.64 -17.91
CA MET A 68 1.02 0.18 -16.51
C MET A 68 0.62 -1.29 -16.40
N GLN A 69 -0.40 -1.73 -17.16
CA GLN A 69 -0.83 -3.13 -17.18
C GLN A 69 0.25 -4.04 -17.77
N GLU A 70 0.88 -3.65 -18.88
CA GLU A 70 1.98 -4.42 -19.49
C GLU A 70 3.12 -4.66 -18.49
N LEU A 71 3.61 -3.60 -17.84
CA LEU A 71 4.69 -3.69 -16.85
C LEU A 71 4.28 -4.52 -15.63
N TRP A 72 3.05 -4.34 -15.15
CA TRP A 72 2.51 -5.09 -14.03
C TRP A 72 2.38 -6.58 -14.34
N HIS A 73 1.89 -6.92 -15.53
CA HIS A 73 1.77 -8.32 -15.96
C HIS A 73 3.14 -9.00 -15.99
N GLU A 74 4.16 -8.35 -16.56
CA GLU A 74 5.52 -8.89 -16.58
C GLU A 74 6.07 -9.09 -15.15
N ALA A 75 5.85 -8.13 -14.25
CA ALA A 75 6.28 -8.25 -12.87
C ALA A 75 5.57 -9.40 -12.14
N MET A 76 4.29 -9.63 -12.41
CA MET A 76 3.50 -10.70 -11.82
C MET A 76 3.89 -12.11 -12.28
N GLU A 77 4.48 -12.27 -13.46
CA GLU A 77 5.06 -13.55 -13.86
C GLU A 77 6.20 -13.98 -12.92
N ILE A 78 7.00 -13.03 -12.45
CA ILE A 78 8.06 -13.27 -11.45
C ILE A 78 7.44 -13.55 -10.09
N TRP A 79 6.58 -12.64 -9.63
CA TRP A 79 6.07 -12.67 -8.27
C TRP A 79 5.21 -13.89 -7.96
N ILE A 80 4.40 -14.37 -8.91
CA ILE A 80 3.59 -15.58 -8.72
C ILE A 80 4.46 -16.84 -8.63
N VAL A 81 5.59 -16.87 -9.35
CA VAL A 81 6.51 -18.01 -9.34
C VAL A 81 7.36 -18.05 -8.07
N GLU A 82 7.87 -16.90 -7.62
CA GLU A 82 8.73 -16.81 -6.44
C GLU A 82 7.94 -16.66 -5.13
N LEU A 83 6.72 -16.11 -5.22
CA LEU A 83 5.74 -15.95 -4.15
C LEU A 83 6.34 -15.47 -2.82
N PRO A 84 6.98 -14.28 -2.78
CA PRO A 84 7.64 -13.78 -1.56
C PRO A 84 6.64 -13.47 -0.43
N ASP A 85 5.38 -13.22 -0.77
CA ASP A 85 4.27 -13.07 0.14
C ASP A 85 3.07 -13.87 -0.37
N VAL A 86 2.22 -14.34 0.53
CA VAL A 86 1.05 -15.16 0.20
C VAL A 86 -0.22 -14.34 0.46
N PRO A 87 -0.93 -13.87 -0.58
CA PRO A 87 -2.12 -13.05 -0.39
C PRO A 87 -3.25 -13.90 0.21
N VAL A 88 -3.77 -13.49 1.37
CA VAL A 88 -4.87 -14.20 2.05
C VAL A 88 -6.20 -13.46 1.89
N LEU A 89 -6.22 -12.15 2.10
CA LEU A 89 -7.41 -11.32 2.00
C LEU A 89 -7.07 -9.85 1.75
N GLU A 90 -7.98 -9.13 1.11
CA GLU A 90 -7.99 -7.66 1.08
C GLU A 90 -8.69 -7.14 2.33
N PHE A 91 -7.97 -6.35 3.14
CA PHE A 91 -8.50 -5.86 4.41
C PHE A 91 -9.09 -4.45 4.24
N TYR A 92 -10.41 -4.33 4.34
CA TYR A 92 -11.07 -3.03 4.41
C TYR A 92 -10.96 -2.42 5.81
N HIS A 93 -10.64 -1.12 5.84
CA HIS A 93 -10.81 -0.31 7.05
C HIS A 93 -12.30 -0.33 7.46
N ARG A 94 -12.56 -0.76 8.70
CA ARG A 94 -13.90 -0.85 9.30
C ARG A 94 -13.89 -0.05 10.59
N ILE A 95 -14.03 1.26 10.46
CA ILE A 95 -13.82 2.17 11.57
C ILE A 95 -15.15 2.77 12.00
N VAL A 96 -15.48 2.59 13.28
CA VAL A 96 -16.71 3.12 13.87
C VAL A 96 -16.46 4.55 14.31
N MET A 97 -17.30 5.47 13.82
CA MET A 97 -17.23 6.89 14.14
C MET A 97 -18.44 7.33 14.97
N SER A 98 -18.20 8.11 16.03
CA SER A 98 -19.28 8.65 16.85
C SER A 98 -19.80 9.97 16.28
N GLU A 99 -21.09 10.01 15.97
CA GLU A 99 -21.77 11.25 15.57
C GLU A 99 -22.35 12.03 16.76
N LYS A 100 -21.99 11.67 18.01
CA LYS A 100 -22.55 12.35 19.19
C LYS A 100 -22.17 13.83 19.26
N ARG A 101 -20.96 14.19 18.80
CA ARG A 101 -20.40 15.56 18.90
C ARG A 101 -19.86 16.12 17.59
N TRP A 102 -19.68 15.27 16.59
CA TRP A 102 -19.03 15.63 15.34
C TRP A 102 -19.85 15.14 14.15
N THR A 103 -19.83 15.89 13.07
CA THR A 103 -20.36 15.53 11.73
C THR A 103 -19.26 15.66 10.69
N ASN A 104 -19.60 15.36 9.43
CA ASN A 104 -18.68 15.44 8.30
C ASN A 104 -17.47 14.50 8.43
N TRP A 105 -17.67 13.37 9.11
CA TRP A 105 -16.83 12.18 8.93
C TRP A 105 -16.74 11.86 7.42
N PRO A 106 -15.63 11.31 6.92
CA PRO A 106 -15.46 10.91 5.52
C PRO A 106 -16.28 9.64 5.21
N LEU A 107 -17.55 9.66 5.59
CA LEU A 107 -18.53 8.62 5.33
C LEU A 107 -18.89 8.75 3.86
N GLY A 108 -18.29 7.88 3.06
CA GLY A 108 -18.71 7.61 1.70
C GLY A 108 -18.67 6.11 1.44
N GLY A 109 -19.38 5.66 0.41
CA GLY A 109 -18.98 4.48 -0.35
C GLY A 109 -17.62 4.68 -1.05
N GLN A 110 -17.34 3.87 -2.08
CA GLN A 110 -16.02 3.82 -2.71
C GLN A 110 -15.52 5.14 -3.33
N THR A 111 -16.39 6.13 -3.60
CA THR A 111 -16.06 7.30 -4.42
C THR A 111 -16.47 8.67 -3.89
N ASP A 112 -17.25 8.74 -2.82
CA ASP A 112 -17.83 9.96 -2.24
C ASP A 112 -17.18 10.38 -0.91
N GLY A 113 -16.37 9.50 -0.29
CA GLY A 113 -15.54 9.85 0.85
C GLY A 113 -14.38 10.76 0.42
N TYR A 114 -14.15 11.87 1.12
CA TYR A 114 -13.10 12.82 0.74
C TYR A 114 -11.68 12.35 1.07
N VAL A 115 -11.50 11.36 1.97
CA VAL A 115 -10.20 10.78 2.36
C VAL A 115 -10.36 9.48 3.16
N ASN A 116 -9.29 8.71 3.31
CA ASN A 116 -9.21 7.55 4.22
C ASN A 116 -9.48 7.97 5.68
N GLU A 117 -10.37 7.22 6.35
CA GLU A 117 -10.91 7.51 7.68
C GLU A 117 -10.07 6.97 8.85
N ALA A 118 -8.98 6.24 8.58
CA ALA A 118 -8.10 5.69 9.59
C ALA A 118 -7.31 6.76 10.35
N SER A 119 -7.50 6.77 11.67
CA SER A 119 -6.78 7.67 12.59
C SER A 119 -5.27 7.42 12.66
N TRP A 120 -4.82 6.25 12.23
CA TRP A 120 -3.40 5.90 12.11
C TRP A 120 -2.82 6.17 10.71
N HIS A 121 -3.63 6.60 9.75
CA HIS A 121 -3.16 6.90 8.39
C HIS A 121 -2.60 8.32 8.32
N LEU A 122 -1.66 8.55 7.40
CA LEU A 122 -0.97 9.85 7.22
C LEU A 122 -1.94 11.00 6.88
N THR A 123 -3.13 10.67 6.41
CA THR A 123 -4.17 11.63 6.02
C THR A 123 -5.11 12.04 7.16
N TRP A 124 -4.91 11.54 8.39
CA TRP A 124 -5.84 11.80 9.51
C TRP A 124 -6.02 13.29 9.81
N GLY A 125 -4.99 14.11 9.60
CA GLY A 125 -5.09 15.56 9.74
C GLY A 125 -6.19 16.18 8.85
N MET A 126 -6.40 15.64 7.64
CA MET A 126 -7.45 16.10 6.74
C MET A 126 -8.85 15.82 7.30
N VAL A 127 -9.02 14.65 7.94
CA VAL A 127 -10.29 14.31 8.62
C VAL A 127 -10.55 15.32 9.73
N LEU A 128 -9.58 15.55 10.62
CA LEU A 128 -9.73 16.48 11.74
C LEU A 128 -10.07 17.91 11.28
N HIS A 129 -9.49 18.37 10.17
CA HIS A 129 -9.78 19.69 9.60
C HIS A 129 -11.18 19.79 8.98
N ALA A 130 -11.72 18.67 8.49
CA ALA A 130 -13.04 18.63 7.87
C ALA A 130 -14.18 18.38 8.88
N LEU A 131 -13.88 17.84 10.07
CA LEU A 131 -14.90 17.60 11.09
C LEU A 131 -15.56 18.90 11.56
N THR A 132 -16.88 18.84 11.72
CA THR A 132 -17.68 19.96 12.22
C THR A 132 -18.30 19.58 13.57
N ALA A 133 -18.12 20.44 14.58
CA ALA A 133 -18.76 20.25 15.88
C ALA A 133 -20.28 20.47 15.78
N LYS A 134 -21.06 19.65 16.49
CA LYS A 134 -22.51 19.83 16.66
C LYS A 134 -22.83 20.88 17.72
#